data_AF-G0S442-F1
#
_entry.id   AF-G0S442-F1
#
_cell.length_a   1.000
_cell.length_b   1.000
_cell.length_c   1.000
_cell.angle_alpha   90.00
_cell.angle_beta   90.00
_cell.angle_gamma   90.00
#
_symmetry.space_group_name_H-M   'P 1'
#
loop_
_entity.id
_entity.type
_entity.pdbx_description
1 polymer ?
#
loop_
_entity_poly.entity_id
_entity_poly.type
_entity_poly.pdbx_seq_one_letter_code
_entity_poly.pdbx_strand_id
1 'polypeptide(L)'
;MSADVQSVAPVPEGLTQTLSIRTSPQENGTGNAQDESGEFDIVRTYRQILASDPDITMPVATIEALIERLRVTPSSTAMETVEIVKKEKAKLLASVPNPLPLLAGADLFEQFLLRSLRGPPATGNSSGGSLSNSTSNADRIMSFEETRQHLLKNKQLFAQRAKAARR
;
A
#
# COMPACT_ATOMS: atom_id res chain seq x y z
N MET A 1 34.77 74.72 -29.57
CA MET A 1 34.35 74.48 -30.97
C MET A 1 35.14 73.27 -31.48
N SER A 2 34.41 72.23 -31.91
CA SER A 2 34.88 71.05 -32.69
C SER A 2 35.69 69.99 -31.91
N ALA A 3 35.15 68.78 -31.62
CA ALA A 3 35.04 67.55 -32.45
C ALA A 3 36.43 66.88 -32.62
N ASP A 4 36.70 65.58 -32.41
CA ASP A 4 35.93 64.32 -32.55
C ASP A 4 36.75 63.15 -31.88
N VAL A 5 36.19 61.92 -31.88
CA VAL A 5 36.82 60.58 -31.65
C VAL A 5 36.86 60.07 -30.20
N GLN A 6 36.47 58.86 -29.78
CA GLN A 6 35.75 57.69 -30.32
C GLN A 6 35.77 56.61 -29.20
N SER A 7 34.65 56.01 -28.82
CA SER A 7 34.60 54.71 -28.07
C SER A 7 33.15 54.26 -27.90
N VAL A 8 32.59 53.49 -28.84
CA VAL A 8 32.39 52.02 -28.79
C VAL A 8 31.68 51.50 -27.53
N ALA A 9 30.38 51.23 -27.65
CA ALA A 9 29.73 49.94 -27.33
C ALA A 9 28.19 50.10 -27.38
N PRO A 10 27.48 49.41 -28.29
CA PRO A 10 26.03 49.43 -28.35
C PRO A 10 25.37 48.42 -27.40
N VAL A 11 24.16 48.78 -27.00
CA VAL A 11 23.12 47.99 -26.33
C VAL A 11 22.99 46.54 -26.88
N PRO A 12 22.72 45.53 -26.04
CA PRO A 12 22.29 44.23 -26.54
C PRO A 12 20.77 44.22 -26.76
N GLU A 13 20.35 44.39 -28.02
CA GLU A 13 19.01 44.02 -28.49
C GLU A 13 18.95 42.52 -28.81
N GLY A 14 17.94 41.86 -28.24
CA GLY A 14 16.94 41.10 -28.98
C GLY A 14 17.34 39.95 -29.93
N LEU A 15 16.95 38.74 -29.51
CA LEU A 15 16.35 37.67 -30.32
C LEU A 15 17.25 36.85 -31.27
N THR A 16 17.72 35.71 -30.79
CA THR A 16 17.65 34.46 -31.57
C THR A 16 17.05 33.33 -30.73
N GLN A 17 15.84 32.91 -31.11
CA GLN A 17 15.30 31.61 -30.76
C GLN A 17 16.13 30.54 -31.46
N THR A 18 16.61 29.54 -30.72
CA THR A 18 16.86 28.22 -31.28
C THR A 18 16.34 27.17 -30.29
N LEU A 19 15.17 26.61 -30.62
CA LEU A 19 14.70 25.36 -30.06
C LEU A 19 15.61 24.25 -30.58
N SER A 20 16.27 23.52 -29.67
CA SER A 20 16.75 22.16 -29.95
C SER A 20 16.85 21.34 -28.66
N ILE A 21 15.75 20.64 -28.39
CA ILE A 21 15.68 19.21 -28.03
C ILE A 21 16.43 18.75 -26.77
N ARG A 22 15.63 18.38 -25.76
CA ARG A 22 15.96 17.47 -24.66
C ARG A 22 16.77 16.28 -25.16
N THR A 23 17.94 16.06 -24.57
CA THR A 23 18.45 14.70 -24.38
C THR A 23 19.01 14.59 -22.98
N SER A 24 18.15 14.18 -22.05
CA SER A 24 18.57 13.65 -20.76
C SER A 24 19.42 12.41 -21.00
N PRO A 25 20.55 12.23 -20.32
CA PRO A 25 21.12 10.90 -20.16
C PRO A 25 20.22 10.14 -19.17
N GLN A 26 19.25 9.40 -19.71
CA GLN A 26 18.97 8.06 -19.21
C GLN A 26 20.27 7.28 -19.51
N GLU A 27 20.91 6.52 -18.63
CA GLU A 27 20.39 5.37 -17.89
C GLU A 27 21.36 5.06 -16.74
N ASN A 28 20.85 4.90 -15.52
CA ASN A 28 21.26 3.75 -14.74
C ASN A 28 20.10 3.36 -13.83
N GLY A 29 19.29 2.43 -14.33
CA GLY A 29 18.32 1.73 -13.50
C GLY A 29 19.08 0.98 -12.43
N THR A 30 19.02 1.47 -11.19
CA THR A 30 19.26 0.66 -9.99
C THR A 30 18.08 -0.30 -9.83
N GLY A 31 17.98 -1.25 -10.75
CA GLY A 31 17.34 -2.53 -10.53
C GLY A 31 18.35 -3.45 -9.84
N ASN A 32 17.87 -4.15 -8.82
CA ASN A 32 18.58 -5.22 -8.11
C ASN A 32 19.87 -4.81 -7.37
N ALA A 33 19.71 -4.06 -6.27
CA ALA A 33 20.42 -4.47 -5.07
C ALA A 33 19.53 -5.47 -4.35
N GLN A 34 19.89 -6.75 -4.43
CA GLN A 34 19.40 -7.74 -3.49
C GLN A 34 19.71 -7.22 -2.08
N ASP A 35 18.68 -6.88 -1.32
CA ASP A 35 18.75 -7.05 0.12
C ASP A 35 18.85 -8.57 0.34
N GLU A 36 20.10 -9.07 0.43
CA GLU A 36 20.45 -10.41 0.91
C GLU A 36 20.48 -10.46 2.44
N SER A 37 19.69 -9.61 3.09
CA SER A 37 19.10 -9.98 4.36
C SER A 37 17.83 -10.76 3.99
N GLY A 38 17.63 -11.98 4.50
CA GLY A 38 16.41 -12.77 4.24
C GLY A 38 15.12 -12.14 4.81
N GLU A 39 15.11 -10.82 4.97
CA GLU A 39 14.04 -9.99 5.48
C GLU A 39 13.06 -9.68 4.35
N PHE A 40 11.79 -9.90 4.63
CA PHE A 40 10.71 -9.71 3.66
C PHE A 40 10.62 -8.24 3.22
N ASP A 41 10.70 -7.99 1.91
CA ASP A 41 10.43 -6.67 1.33
C ASP A 41 9.01 -6.56 0.76
N ILE A 42 8.18 -5.76 1.44
CA ILE A 42 6.80 -5.49 1.05
C ILE A 42 6.70 -4.77 -0.30
N VAL A 43 7.64 -3.88 -0.64
CA VAL A 43 7.57 -3.07 -1.87
C VAL A 43 7.85 -3.94 -3.08
N ARG A 44 8.90 -4.77 -3.01
CA ARG A 44 9.21 -5.77 -4.03
C ARG A 44 8.04 -6.75 -4.23
N THR A 45 7.48 -7.27 -3.13
CA THR A 45 6.34 -8.20 -3.18
C THR A 45 5.13 -7.56 -3.86
N TYR A 46 4.77 -6.34 -3.46
CA TYR A 46 3.68 -5.58 -4.08
C TYR A 46 3.90 -5.37 -5.59
N ARG A 47 5.10 -4.96 -6.00
CA ARG A 47 5.44 -4.78 -7.43
C ARG A 47 5.39 -6.11 -8.19
N GLN A 48 5.84 -7.21 -7.58
CA GLN A 48 5.76 -8.53 -8.18
C GLN A 48 4.32 -9.00 -8.38
N ILE A 49 3.41 -8.72 -7.43
CA ILE A 49 1.98 -9.03 -7.56
C ILE A 49 1.37 -8.27 -8.74
N LEU A 50 1.64 -6.95 -8.83
CA LEU A 50 1.19 -6.14 -9.97
C LEU A 50 1.77 -6.60 -11.31
N ALA A 51 3.02 -7.05 -11.33
CA ALA A 51 3.65 -7.58 -12.54
C ALA A 51 3.10 -8.95 -12.95
N SER A 52 2.67 -9.76 -11.98
CA SER A 52 2.13 -11.11 -12.23
C SER A 52 0.69 -11.07 -12.74
N ASP A 53 -0.14 -10.15 -12.23
CA ASP A 53 -1.54 -10.02 -12.59
C ASP A 53 -1.91 -8.54 -12.81
N PRO A 54 -1.86 -8.04 -14.06
CA PRO A 54 -2.15 -6.63 -14.35
C PRO A 54 -3.63 -6.27 -14.18
N ASP A 55 -4.54 -7.26 -14.09
CA ASP A 55 -5.96 -7.03 -13.84
C ASP A 55 -6.26 -6.79 -12.35
N ILE A 56 -5.31 -7.06 -11.45
CA ILE A 56 -5.50 -6.81 -10.03
C ILE A 56 -5.58 -5.31 -9.73
N THR A 57 -6.37 -4.95 -8.73
CA THR A 57 -6.48 -3.55 -8.31
C THR A 57 -5.31 -3.21 -7.37
N MET A 58 -4.80 -1.98 -7.42
CA MET A 58 -3.78 -1.52 -6.45
C MET A 58 -4.17 -1.78 -4.98
N PRO A 59 -5.40 -1.48 -4.51
CA PRO A 59 -5.78 -1.78 -3.13
C PRO A 59 -5.79 -3.29 -2.83
N VAL A 60 -6.16 -4.14 -3.80
CA VAL A 60 -6.12 -5.60 -3.61
C VAL A 60 -4.69 -6.13 -3.59
N ALA A 61 -3.83 -5.67 -4.49
CA ALA A 61 -2.41 -6.00 -4.47
C ALA A 61 -1.74 -5.57 -3.16
N THR A 62 -2.18 -4.43 -2.59
CA THR A 62 -1.73 -3.97 -1.27
C THR A 62 -2.12 -4.97 -0.18
N ILE A 63 -3.38 -5.41 -0.17
CA ILE A 63 -3.88 -6.41 0.79
C ILE A 63 -3.12 -7.72 0.64
N GLU A 64 -2.90 -8.20 -0.59
CA GLU A 64 -2.15 -9.44 -0.82
C GLU A 64 -0.70 -9.35 -0.33
N ALA A 65 -0.02 -8.22 -0.57
CA ALA A 65 1.34 -8.01 -0.09
C ALA A 65 1.40 -8.02 1.45
N LEU A 66 0.41 -7.40 2.13
CA LEU A 66 0.31 -7.43 3.59
C LEU A 66 0.01 -8.84 4.12
N ILE A 67 -0.82 -9.63 3.42
CA ILE A 67 -1.09 -11.03 3.78
C ILE A 67 0.18 -11.89 3.63
N GLU A 68 0.98 -11.68 2.58
CA GLU A 68 2.27 -12.38 2.44
C GLU A 68 3.26 -11.99 3.54
N ARG A 69 3.28 -10.73 3.99
CA ARG A 69 4.03 -10.34 5.20
C ARG A 69 3.59 -11.16 6.40
N LEU A 70 2.29 -11.30 6.61
CA LEU A 70 1.76 -12.10 7.72
C LEU A 70 2.17 -13.56 7.60
N ARG A 71 2.29 -14.10 6.38
CA ARG A 71 2.70 -15.50 6.15
C ARG A 71 4.12 -15.77 6.68
N VAL A 72 5.08 -14.89 6.41
CA VAL A 72 6.49 -15.06 6.79
C VAL A 72 6.79 -14.62 8.21
N THR A 73 5.88 -13.86 8.83
CA THR A 73 6.05 -13.36 10.20
C THR A 73 5.62 -14.43 11.22
N PRO A 74 6.51 -14.88 12.13
CA PRO A 74 6.18 -15.88 13.15
C PRO A 74 5.54 -15.29 14.43
N SER A 75 5.08 -14.03 14.41
CA SER A 75 4.65 -13.30 15.62
C SER A 75 3.59 -14.05 16.43
N SER A 76 3.83 -14.09 17.74
CA SER A 76 3.04 -14.84 18.73
C SER A 76 1.87 -14.02 19.28
N THR A 77 1.90 -12.68 19.16
CA THR A 77 0.88 -11.80 19.74
C THR A 77 0.15 -10.95 18.70
N ALA A 78 -1.15 -10.76 18.95
CA ALA A 78 -2.05 -9.96 18.13
C ALA A 78 -1.57 -8.50 17.93
N MET A 79 -1.08 -7.88 19.02
CA MET A 79 -0.70 -6.47 19.02
C MET A 79 0.61 -6.23 18.25
N GLU A 80 1.59 -7.11 18.40
CA GLU A 80 2.82 -7.07 17.60
C GLU A 80 2.52 -7.18 16.09
N THR A 81 1.57 -8.03 15.70
CA THR A 81 1.17 -8.17 14.30
C THR A 81 0.57 -6.87 13.74
N VAL A 82 -0.31 -6.22 14.50
CA VAL A 82 -0.89 -4.94 14.11
C VAL A 82 0.20 -3.88 13.93
N GLU A 83 1.19 -3.84 14.82
CA GLU A 83 2.33 -2.91 14.73
C GLU A 83 3.20 -3.18 13.50
N ILE A 84 3.46 -4.45 13.18
CA ILE A 84 4.18 -4.84 11.95
C ILE A 84 3.42 -4.39 10.72
N VAL A 85 2.12 -4.64 10.64
CA VAL A 85 1.28 -4.20 9.51
C VAL A 85 1.31 -2.68 9.35
N LYS A 86 1.24 -1.92 10.45
CA LYS A 86 1.37 -0.46 10.44
C LYS A 86 2.73 0.01 9.91
N LYS A 87 3.82 -0.65 10.34
CA LYS A 87 5.17 -0.35 9.88
C LYS A 87 5.32 -0.62 8.39
N GLU A 88 4.87 -1.77 7.91
CA GLU A 88 4.94 -2.14 6.49
C GLU A 88 4.05 -1.26 5.63
N LYS A 89 2.86 -0.90 6.10
CA LYS A 89 1.97 0.09 5.47
C LYS A 89 2.70 1.42 5.27
N ALA A 90 3.34 1.96 6.30
CA ALA A 90 4.07 3.23 6.20
C ALA A 90 5.23 3.13 5.18
N LYS A 91 5.98 2.03 5.20
CA LYS A 91 7.05 1.75 4.22
C LYS A 91 6.52 1.70 2.79
N LEU A 92 5.39 1.02 2.57
CA LEU A 92 4.78 0.89 1.25
C LEU A 92 4.23 2.22 0.74
N LEU A 93 3.56 3.01 1.59
CA LEU A 93 3.02 4.33 1.24
C LEU A 93 4.13 5.32 0.86
N ALA A 94 5.27 5.29 1.56
CA ALA A 94 6.42 6.14 1.25
C ALA A 94 7.11 5.77 -0.08
N SER A 95 6.92 4.53 -0.55
CA SER A 95 7.62 4.00 -1.72
C SER A 95 6.88 4.21 -3.05
N VAL A 96 5.67 4.80 -3.02
CA VAL A 96 4.81 4.96 -4.20
C VAL A 96 4.44 6.44 -4.38
N PRO A 97 4.60 7.01 -5.60
CA PRO A 97 4.37 8.43 -5.85
C PRO A 97 2.90 8.87 -5.72
N ASN A 98 1.94 7.95 -5.90
CA ASN A 98 0.51 8.19 -5.65
C ASN A 98 -0.04 7.16 -4.65
N PRO A 99 -0.02 7.47 -3.34
CA PRO A 99 -0.39 6.50 -2.30
C PRO A 99 -1.90 6.36 -2.08
N LEU A 100 -2.75 7.20 -2.70
CA LEU A 100 -4.18 7.26 -2.36
C LEU A 100 -4.93 5.92 -2.55
N PRO A 101 -4.73 5.19 -3.67
CA PRO A 101 -5.37 3.88 -3.87
C PRO A 101 -4.83 2.80 -2.93
N LEU A 102 -3.58 2.93 -2.49
CA LEU A 102 -2.93 2.00 -1.56
C LEU A 102 -3.44 2.22 -0.14
N LEU A 103 -3.60 3.47 0.25
CA LEU A 103 -4.14 3.87 1.55
C LEU A 103 -5.52 3.25 1.78
N ALA A 104 -6.40 3.30 0.77
CA ALA A 104 -7.72 2.70 0.85
C ALA A 104 -7.69 1.19 1.15
N GLY A 105 -6.78 0.44 0.52
CA GLY A 105 -6.62 -0.99 0.76
C GLY A 105 -5.99 -1.30 2.11
N ALA A 106 -4.94 -0.56 2.47
CA ALA A 106 -4.21 -0.76 3.73
C ALA A 106 -5.04 -0.39 4.96
N ASP A 107 -5.82 0.70 4.91
CA ASP A 107 -6.71 1.12 5.99
C ASP A 107 -7.84 0.13 6.25
N LEU A 108 -8.42 -0.43 5.18
CA LEU A 108 -9.46 -1.44 5.30
C LEU A 108 -8.90 -2.71 5.95
N PHE A 109 -7.70 -3.13 5.56
CA PHE A 109 -7.03 -4.28 6.13
C PHE A 109 -6.70 -4.08 7.62
N GLU A 110 -6.16 -2.91 7.99
CA GLU A 110 -5.87 -2.57 9.37
C GLU A 110 -7.14 -2.58 10.24
N GLN A 111 -8.21 -1.93 9.79
CA GLN A 111 -9.50 -1.92 10.48
C GLN A 111 -10.09 -3.33 10.63
N PHE A 112 -10.01 -4.15 9.59
CA PHE A 112 -10.43 -5.54 9.63
C PHE A 112 -9.65 -6.33 10.68
N LEU A 113 -8.33 -6.17 10.72
CA LEU A 113 -7.48 -6.85 11.69
C LEU A 113 -7.82 -6.43 13.12
N LEU A 114 -7.93 -5.12 13.38
CA LEU A 114 -8.35 -4.59 14.69
C LEU A 114 -9.74 -5.09 15.09
N ARG A 115 -10.69 -5.14 14.15
CA ARG A 115 -12.06 -5.61 14.40
C ARG A 115 -12.10 -7.10 14.72
N SER A 116 -11.34 -7.89 13.97
CA SER A 116 -11.23 -9.33 14.21
C SER A 116 -10.61 -9.63 15.57
N LEU A 117 -9.68 -8.79 16.02
CA LEU A 117 -8.97 -8.94 17.30
C LEU A 117 -9.77 -8.46 18.51
N ARG A 118 -10.60 -7.42 18.35
CA ARG A 118 -11.40 -6.83 19.44
C ARG A 118 -12.67 -7.62 19.77
N GLY A 119 -13.01 -8.63 18.96
CA GLY A 119 -14.34 -9.26 19.00
C GLY A 119 -15.45 -8.26 18.59
N PRO A 120 -16.71 -8.71 18.46
CA PRO A 120 -17.83 -7.79 18.28
C PRO A 120 -17.80 -6.73 19.38
N PRO A 121 -18.08 -5.45 19.08
CA PRO A 121 -18.28 -4.49 20.14
C PRO A 121 -19.46 -5.04 20.95
N ALA A 122 -19.31 -5.15 22.26
CA ALA A 122 -20.47 -5.31 23.12
C ALA A 122 -21.34 -4.07 22.91
N THR A 123 -22.22 -4.12 21.90
CA THR A 123 -23.24 -3.11 21.69
C THR A 123 -24.18 -3.26 22.88
N GLY A 124 -23.92 -2.49 23.92
CA GLY A 124 -24.82 -2.30 25.04
C GLY A 124 -26.11 -1.68 24.50
N ASN A 125 -27.04 -2.52 24.09
CA ASN A 125 -28.45 -2.15 24.00
C ASN A 125 -29.11 -2.64 25.27
N SER A 126 -29.30 -1.70 26.19
CA SER A 126 -30.37 -1.71 27.16
C SER A 126 -31.70 -1.98 26.44
N SER A 127 -32.31 -3.15 26.64
CA SER A 127 -33.76 -3.34 26.81
C SER A 127 -34.17 -4.81 26.63
N GLY A 128 -34.72 -5.37 27.70
CA GLY A 128 -35.85 -6.31 27.69
C GLY A 128 -35.79 -7.52 26.75
N GLY A 129 -35.39 -8.67 27.31
CA GLY A 129 -36.03 -9.98 27.14
C GLY A 129 -36.22 -10.56 25.73
N SER A 130 -35.62 -11.72 25.48
CA SER A 130 -36.39 -12.88 25.00
C SER A 130 -35.54 -14.15 25.09
N LEU A 131 -36.07 -15.17 25.76
CA LEU A 131 -35.54 -16.52 25.70
C LEU A 131 -35.72 -17.03 24.26
N SER A 132 -34.63 -17.32 23.56
CA SER A 132 -34.69 -18.13 22.34
C SER A 132 -33.53 -19.11 22.28
N ASN A 133 -33.94 -20.32 21.93
CA ASN A 133 -33.28 -21.59 22.02
C ASN A 133 -32.04 -21.70 21.11
N SER A 134 -31.04 -22.46 21.56
CA SER A 134 -30.05 -23.17 20.74
C SER A 134 -29.24 -22.35 19.72
N THR A 135 -28.10 -21.82 20.17
CA THR A 135 -26.75 -21.92 19.54
C THR A 135 -25.89 -20.88 20.25
N SER A 136 -24.86 -21.34 20.96
CA SER A 136 -23.98 -20.53 21.81
C SER A 136 -23.38 -19.35 21.04
N ASN A 137 -23.84 -18.13 21.36
CA ASN A 137 -23.28 -16.84 20.93
C ASN A 137 -21.86 -16.54 21.47
N ALA A 138 -21.10 -17.58 21.84
CA ALA A 138 -19.67 -17.53 22.08
C ALA A 138 -18.86 -17.76 20.79
N ASP A 139 -19.54 -18.06 19.68
CA ASP A 139 -18.98 -18.20 18.34
C ASP A 139 -18.81 -16.80 17.71
N ARG A 140 -17.67 -16.55 17.05
CA ARG A 140 -17.22 -15.29 16.39
C ARG A 140 -16.24 -14.38 17.14
N ILE A 141 -15.48 -14.87 18.12
CA ILE A 141 -14.11 -14.36 18.29
C ILE A 141 -13.22 -15.28 17.45
N MET A 142 -12.93 -14.90 16.20
CA MET A 142 -11.87 -15.61 15.47
C MET A 142 -10.58 -15.37 16.25
N SER A 143 -9.99 -16.44 16.79
CA SER A 143 -8.64 -16.34 17.34
C SER A 143 -7.73 -15.77 16.26
N PHE A 144 -6.76 -14.95 16.64
CA PHE A 144 -5.86 -14.29 15.68
C PHE A 144 -5.29 -15.26 14.63
N GLU A 145 -4.91 -16.47 15.05
CA GLU A 145 -4.44 -17.52 14.16
C GLU A 145 -5.52 -17.95 13.16
N GLU A 146 -6.77 -18.06 13.59
CA GLU A 146 -7.90 -18.37 12.71
C GLU A 146 -8.12 -17.26 11.67
N THR A 147 -8.00 -15.99 12.06
CA THR A 147 -8.07 -14.85 11.12
C THR A 147 -6.93 -14.88 10.12
N ARG A 148 -5.69 -15.14 10.57
CA ARG A 148 -4.51 -15.29 9.71
C ARG A 148 -4.73 -16.43 8.71
N GLN A 149 -5.14 -17.60 9.19
CA GLN A 149 -5.43 -18.75 8.35
C GLN A 149 -6.57 -18.46 7.37
N HIS A 150 -7.61 -17.75 7.80
CA HIS A 150 -8.71 -17.34 6.94
C HIS A 150 -8.22 -16.43 5.80
N LEU A 151 -7.39 -15.43 6.11
CA LEU A 151 -6.81 -14.53 5.13
C LEU A 151 -5.93 -15.28 4.12
N LEU A 152 -5.09 -16.19 4.59
CA LEU A 152 -4.20 -16.98 3.73
C LEU A 152 -4.97 -17.94 2.82
N LYS A 153 -5.97 -18.64 3.35
CA LYS A 153 -6.82 -19.58 2.59
C LYS A 153 -7.68 -18.87 1.55
N ASN A 154 -8.19 -17.68 1.89
CA ASN A 154 -9.15 -16.97 1.04
C ASN A 154 -8.53 -15.85 0.19
N LYS A 155 -7.19 -15.66 0.20
CA LYS A 155 -6.52 -14.59 -0.56
C LYS A 155 -6.99 -14.48 -2.02
N GLN A 156 -7.09 -15.62 -2.70
CA GLN A 156 -7.55 -15.70 -4.10
C GLN A 156 -9.03 -15.32 -4.27
N LEU A 157 -9.88 -15.68 -3.30
CA LEU A 157 -11.30 -15.33 -3.33
C LEU A 157 -11.51 -13.82 -3.18
N PHE A 158 -10.67 -13.13 -2.41
CA PHE A 158 -10.70 -11.67 -2.30
C PHE A 158 -10.34 -11.01 -3.63
N ALA A 159 -9.26 -11.45 -4.29
CA ALA A 159 -8.88 -10.94 -5.59
C ALA A 159 -9.96 -11.17 -6.65
N GLN A 160 -10.54 -12.37 -6.70
CA GLN A 160 -11.63 -12.70 -7.61
C GLN A 160 -12.87 -11.83 -7.37
N ARG A 161 -13.27 -11.65 -6.10
CA ARG A 161 -14.42 -10.80 -5.73
C ARG A 161 -14.17 -9.34 -6.09
N ALA A 162 -12.95 -8.84 -5.90
CA ALA A 162 -12.61 -7.48 -6.28
C ALA A 162 -12.62 -7.27 -7.81
N LYS A 163 -12.22 -8.28 -8.58
CA LYS A 163 -12.39 -8.27 -10.05
C LYS A 163 -13.86 -8.28 -10.45
N ALA A 164 -14.69 -9.09 -9.78
CA ALA A 164 -16.12 -9.16 -10.03
C ALA A 164 -16.86 -7.85 -9.68
N ALA A 165 -16.50 -7.19 -8.57
CA ALA A 165 -17.13 -5.95 -8.12
C ALA A 165 -16.86 -4.73 -9.02
N ARG A 166 -15.94 -4.85 -9.99
CA ARG A 166 -15.69 -3.82 -11.00
C ARG A 166 -16.68 -3.85 -12.16
N ARG A 167 -17.40 -4.97 -12.33
CA ARG A 167 -18.43 -5.12 -13.37
C ARG A 167 -19.79 -4.76 -12.81
#